data_AF-A0A099I3H5-F1
#
_entry.id   AF-A0A099I3H5-F1
#
_cell.length_a   1.000
_cell.length_b   1.000
_cell.length_c   1.000
_cell.angle_alpha   90.00
_cell.angle_beta   90.00
_cell.angle_gamma   90.00
#
_symmetry.space_group_name_H-M   'P 1'
#
loop_
_entity.id
_entity.type
_entity.pdbx_description
1 polymer ?
#
loop_
_entity_poly.entity_id
_entity_poly.type
_entity_poly.pdbx_seq_one_letter_code
_entity_poly.pdbx_strand_id
1 'polypeptide(L)'
;MVTIDTVEEADIAELAQLEACCFPKEEAADEAALRRRAKAFPESFLVMKKDGVIIGMINGCVSNQQVICDAMYEDESLHDPYGAYQTVFGLDVHPAHQHQGYAGELMQALIETAKKEGRTGMVLTCKKHLVGFYEQFGYRNMGVSASVHGGAEWYDMLLCFA
;
A
#
# COMPACT_ATOMS: atom_id res chain seq x y z
N MET A 1 21.99 4.92 -5.94
CA MET A 1 21.05 4.38 -6.95
C MET A 1 19.78 3.96 -6.25
N VAL A 2 18.62 4.30 -6.82
CA VAL A 2 17.31 3.88 -6.29
C VAL A 2 16.82 2.69 -7.10
N THR A 3 16.31 1.65 -6.43
CA THR A 3 15.65 0.48 -7.04
C THR A 3 14.29 0.25 -6.40
N ILE A 4 13.38 -0.38 -7.13
CA ILE A 4 12.09 -0.86 -6.63
C ILE A 4 12.00 -2.32 -7.04
N ASP A 5 11.95 -3.20 -6.05
CA ASP A 5 11.97 -4.65 -6.21
C ASP A 5 10.83 -5.28 -5.41
N THR A 6 10.45 -6.52 -5.71
CA THR A 6 9.49 -7.28 -4.88
C THR A 6 10.10 -7.61 -3.54
N VAL A 7 9.29 -7.62 -2.48
CA VAL A 7 9.73 -7.94 -1.11
C VAL A 7 10.39 -9.33 -1.00
N GLU A 8 11.44 -9.42 -0.18
CA GLU A 8 12.05 -10.68 0.24
C GLU A 8 11.92 -10.89 1.75
N GLU A 9 12.03 -12.14 2.23
CA GLU A 9 11.98 -12.45 3.68
C GLU A 9 13.03 -11.65 4.48
N ALA A 10 14.19 -11.38 3.87
CA ALA A 10 15.26 -10.61 4.49
C ALA A 10 14.89 -9.13 4.74
N ASP A 11 13.90 -8.58 4.03
CA ASP A 11 13.47 -7.20 4.15
C ASP A 11 12.52 -6.97 5.35
N ILE A 12 11.81 -8.02 5.79
CA ILE A 12 10.66 -7.91 6.69
C ILE A 12 10.99 -7.20 8.02
N ALA A 13 12.14 -7.49 8.63
CA ALA A 13 12.52 -6.89 9.90
C ALA A 13 12.82 -5.38 9.77
N GLU A 14 13.35 -4.93 8.64
CA GLU A 14 13.61 -3.52 8.35
C GLU A 14 12.32 -2.80 7.92
N LEU A 15 11.43 -3.49 7.19
CA LEU A 15 10.09 -2.96 6.84
C LEU A 15 9.22 -2.74 8.07
N ALA A 16 9.28 -3.62 9.08
CA ALA A 16 8.58 -3.42 10.34
C ALA A 16 9.08 -2.17 11.10
N GLN A 17 10.38 -1.87 11.00
CA GLN A 17 10.95 -0.64 11.58
C GLN A 17 10.53 0.59 10.77
N LEU A 18 10.44 0.48 9.45
CA LEU A 18 9.93 1.53 8.58
C LEU A 18 8.47 1.88 8.93
N GLU A 19 7.59 0.88 9.02
CA GLU A 19 6.19 1.04 9.44
C GLU A 19 6.07 1.78 10.77
N ALA A 20 6.82 1.34 11.78
CA ALA A 20 6.82 1.97 13.10
C ALA A 20 7.33 3.42 13.09
N CYS A 21 8.12 3.81 12.08
CA CYS A 21 8.55 5.20 11.89
C CYS A 21 7.51 6.04 11.13
N CYS A 22 6.67 5.41 10.30
CA CYS A 22 5.71 6.06 9.43
C CYS A 22 4.32 6.19 10.05
N PHE A 23 3.92 5.26 10.92
CA PHE A 23 2.58 5.19 11.49
C PHE A 23 2.56 5.11 13.02
N PRO A 24 1.48 5.58 13.67
CA PRO A 24 1.17 5.24 15.06
C PRO A 24 1.05 3.73 15.24
N LYS A 25 1.29 3.24 16.46
CA LYS A 25 1.28 1.81 16.78
C LYS A 25 -0.06 1.14 16.43
N GLU A 26 -1.16 1.87 16.55
CA GLU A 26 -2.52 1.39 16.27
C GLU A 26 -2.79 1.22 14.78
N GLU A 27 -2.03 1.88 13.91
CA GLU A 27 -2.19 1.85 12.46
C GLU A 27 -1.14 0.96 11.79
N ALA A 28 0.07 0.90 12.36
CA ALA A 28 1.23 0.23 11.80
C ALA A 28 1.07 -1.29 11.69
N ALA A 29 1.46 -1.86 10.55
CA ALA A 29 1.54 -3.30 10.39
C ALA A 29 2.77 -3.86 11.13
N ASP A 30 2.57 -4.90 11.95
CA ASP A 30 3.68 -5.56 12.65
C ASP A 30 4.46 -6.51 11.73
N GLU A 31 5.62 -6.97 12.21
CA GLU A 31 6.49 -7.90 11.48
C GLU A 31 5.76 -9.18 11.05
N ALA A 32 4.85 -9.68 11.88
CA ALA A 32 4.11 -10.90 11.58
C ALA A 32 3.10 -10.68 10.44
N ALA A 33 2.40 -9.55 10.45
CA ALA A 33 1.49 -9.15 9.38
C ALA A 33 2.27 -8.93 8.07
N LEU A 34 3.36 -8.16 8.09
CA LEU A 34 4.18 -7.92 6.91
C LEU A 34 4.72 -9.23 6.32
N ARG A 35 5.19 -10.16 7.15
CA ARG A 35 5.63 -11.50 6.71
C ARG A 35 4.50 -12.28 6.04
N ARG A 36 3.30 -12.29 6.62
CA ARG A 36 2.14 -12.98 6.03
C ARG A 36 1.76 -12.37 4.68
N ARG A 37 1.72 -11.03 4.59
CA ARG A 37 1.44 -10.29 3.36
C ARG A 37 2.47 -10.58 2.26
N ALA A 38 3.77 -10.50 2.59
CA ALA A 38 4.85 -10.81 1.68
C ALA A 38 4.79 -12.25 1.14
N LYS A 39 4.34 -13.20 1.96
CA LYS A 39 4.14 -14.58 1.52
C LYS A 39 2.87 -14.75 0.66
N ALA A 40 1.80 -14.04 0.97
CA ALA A 40 0.51 -14.22 0.33
C ALA A 40 0.40 -13.53 -1.03
N PHE A 41 1.00 -12.34 -1.19
CA PHE A 41 0.91 -11.53 -2.41
C PHE A 41 2.23 -10.79 -2.72
N PRO A 42 3.36 -11.51 -2.91
CA PRO A 42 4.67 -10.89 -3.11
C PRO A 42 4.73 -9.95 -4.33
N GLU A 43 4.01 -10.27 -5.40
CA GLU A 43 3.88 -9.42 -6.60
C GLU A 43 3.22 -8.06 -6.33
N SER A 44 2.43 -7.95 -5.26
CA SER A 44 1.73 -6.72 -4.85
C SER A 44 2.41 -6.03 -3.66
N PHE A 45 3.65 -6.41 -3.36
CA PHE A 45 4.45 -5.85 -2.27
C PHE A 45 5.82 -5.42 -2.81
N LEU A 46 5.96 -4.10 -3.00
CA LEU A 46 7.16 -3.50 -3.57
C LEU A 46 7.96 -2.76 -2.49
N VAL A 47 9.28 -2.90 -2.55
CA VAL A 47 10.25 -2.30 -1.63
C VAL A 47 11.16 -1.38 -2.42
N MET A 48 11.30 -0.13 -1.96
CA MET A 48 12.23 0.82 -2.53
C MET A 48 13.52 0.86 -1.72
N LYS A 49 14.65 0.64 -2.40
CA LYS A 49 15.99 0.69 -1.81
C LYS A 49 16.80 1.82 -2.41
N LYS A 50 17.55 2.56 -1.58
CA LYS A 50 18.53 3.56 -2.00
C LYS A 50 19.90 3.14 -1.50
N ASP A 51 20.80 2.87 -2.44
CA ASP A 51 22.16 2.40 -2.14
C ASP A 51 22.16 1.13 -1.26
N GLY A 52 21.18 0.25 -1.49
CA GLY A 52 20.99 -1.01 -0.77
C GLY A 52 20.20 -0.92 0.54
N VAL A 53 19.84 0.29 1.00
CA VAL A 53 19.08 0.53 2.23
C VAL A 53 17.60 0.73 1.92
N ILE A 54 16.69 0.15 2.70
CA ILE A 54 15.25 0.33 2.47
C ILE A 54 14.86 1.76 2.87
N ILE A 55 14.18 2.45 1.96
CA ILE A 55 13.71 3.82 2.20
C ILE A 55 12.19 3.98 2.02
N GLY A 56 11.51 2.95 1.53
CA GLY A 56 10.07 2.98 1.35
C GLY A 56 9.49 1.64 0.92
N MET A 57 8.17 1.51 1.01
CA MET A 57 7.44 0.36 0.50
C MET A 57 6.02 0.72 0.10
N ILE A 58 5.38 -0.15 -0.69
CA ILE A 58 3.95 -0.11 -0.96
C ILE A 58 3.43 -1.55 -1.03
N ASN A 59 2.31 -1.83 -0.35
CA ASN A 59 1.72 -3.16 -0.38
C ASN A 59 0.19 -3.15 -0.31
N GLY A 60 -0.43 -4.20 -0.80
CA GLY A 60 -1.86 -4.49 -0.60
C GLY A 60 -2.26 -5.78 -1.29
N CYS A 61 -3.33 -6.43 -0.82
CA CYS A 61 -3.87 -7.60 -1.50
C CYS A 61 -4.66 -7.20 -2.76
N VAL A 62 -4.97 -8.18 -3.59
CA VAL A 62 -5.95 -8.06 -4.67
C VAL A 62 -7.29 -8.62 -4.23
N SER A 63 -8.39 -7.96 -4.57
CA SER A 63 -9.76 -8.42 -4.30
C SER A 63 -10.75 -7.95 -5.37
N ASN A 64 -12.01 -8.37 -5.27
CA ASN A 64 -13.10 -7.88 -6.13
C ASN A 64 -13.89 -6.71 -5.53
N GLN A 65 -13.44 -6.18 -4.38
CA GLN A 65 -14.12 -5.08 -3.69
C GLN A 65 -13.61 -3.72 -4.17
N GLN A 66 -14.50 -2.74 -4.23
CA GLN A 66 -14.17 -1.35 -4.59
C GLN A 66 -13.80 -0.47 -3.38
N VAL A 67 -13.77 -1.05 -2.18
CA VAL A 67 -13.38 -0.41 -0.92
C VAL A 67 -12.58 -1.41 -0.09
N ILE A 68 -11.74 -0.90 0.82
CA ILE A 68 -11.02 -1.74 1.79
C ILE A 68 -11.93 -1.91 3.01
N CYS A 69 -12.13 -3.16 3.45
CA CYS A 69 -12.75 -3.45 4.74
C CYS A 69 -11.69 -3.91 5.74
N ASP A 70 -11.92 -3.66 7.03
CA ASP A 70 -10.90 -3.86 8.07
C ASP A 70 -10.36 -5.29 8.13
N ALA A 71 -11.20 -6.29 7.81
CA ALA A 71 -10.79 -7.69 7.73
C ALA A 71 -9.65 -7.93 6.73
N MET A 72 -9.54 -7.12 5.67
CA MET A 72 -8.46 -7.25 4.68
C MET A 72 -7.07 -6.94 5.24
N TYR A 73 -6.97 -6.15 6.31
CA TYR A 73 -5.68 -5.87 6.95
C TYR A 73 -5.13 -7.07 7.73
N GLU A 74 -6.01 -7.98 8.16
CA GLU A 74 -5.69 -9.08 9.08
C GLU A 74 -5.82 -10.48 8.46
N ASP A 75 -6.67 -10.64 7.44
CA ASP A 75 -6.99 -11.93 6.81
C ASP A 75 -6.46 -12.00 5.37
N GLU A 76 -5.30 -12.63 5.19
CA GLU A 76 -4.68 -12.77 3.87
C GLU A 76 -5.45 -13.74 2.96
N SER A 77 -6.41 -14.52 3.48
CA SER A 77 -7.25 -15.40 2.65
C SER A 77 -8.24 -14.63 1.77
N LEU A 78 -8.44 -13.33 2.05
CA LEU A 78 -9.22 -12.42 1.20
C LEU A 78 -8.46 -11.98 -0.05
N HIS A 79 -7.17 -12.34 -0.17
CA HIS A 79 -6.42 -12.15 -1.40
C HIS A 79 -6.95 -13.09 -2.50
N ASP A 80 -7.41 -12.51 -3.59
CA ASP A 80 -7.73 -13.19 -4.84
C ASP A 80 -6.74 -12.75 -5.92
N PRO A 81 -5.78 -13.59 -6.35
CA PRO A 81 -4.80 -13.22 -7.38
C PRO A 81 -5.43 -12.94 -8.75
N TYR A 82 -6.72 -13.25 -8.95
CA TYR A 82 -7.47 -12.92 -10.17
C TYR A 82 -8.51 -11.81 -9.96
N GLY A 83 -8.52 -11.18 -8.77
CA GLY A 83 -9.47 -10.13 -8.44
C GLY A 83 -9.32 -8.87 -9.30
N ALA A 84 -10.40 -8.10 -9.38
CA ALA A 84 -10.48 -6.93 -10.23
C ALA A 84 -9.72 -5.69 -9.70
N TYR A 85 -9.48 -5.57 -8.41
CA TYR A 85 -8.92 -4.37 -7.78
C TYR A 85 -7.69 -4.67 -6.94
N GLN A 86 -6.63 -3.90 -7.15
CA GLN A 86 -5.46 -3.86 -6.29
C GLN A 86 -5.73 -2.92 -5.12
N THR A 87 -5.59 -3.40 -3.88
CA THR A 87 -5.67 -2.53 -2.70
C THR A 87 -4.32 -1.87 -2.41
N VAL A 88 -4.31 -0.81 -1.61
CA VAL A 88 -3.10 -0.28 -0.97
C VAL A 88 -3.34 -0.20 0.53
N PHE A 89 -2.72 -1.12 1.27
CA PHE A 89 -2.76 -1.16 2.73
C PHE A 89 -1.78 -0.17 3.35
N GLY A 90 -0.59 -0.05 2.78
CA GLY A 90 0.48 0.83 3.25
C GLY A 90 1.24 1.45 2.08
N LEU A 91 1.61 2.72 2.23
CA LEU A 91 2.54 3.45 1.38
C LEU A 91 3.46 4.25 2.29
N ASP A 92 4.70 3.79 2.38
CA ASP A 92 5.65 4.22 3.39
C ASP A 92 6.87 4.81 2.69
N VAL A 93 7.31 5.96 3.19
CA VAL A 93 8.61 6.52 2.86
C VAL A 93 9.22 7.00 4.16
N HIS A 94 10.43 6.52 4.43
CA HIS A 94 11.18 6.85 5.63
C HIS A 94 11.22 8.38 5.82
N PRO A 95 10.96 8.93 7.02
CA PRO A 95 10.81 10.38 7.22
C PRO A 95 11.94 11.24 6.65
N ALA A 96 13.19 10.77 6.75
CA ALA A 96 14.37 11.44 6.20
C ALA A 96 14.40 11.53 4.65
N HIS A 97 13.54 10.77 3.97
CA HIS A 97 13.45 10.66 2.52
C HIS A 97 12.11 11.19 1.96
N GLN A 98 11.23 11.71 2.80
CA GLN A 98 9.96 12.29 2.35
C GLN A 98 10.16 13.58 1.54
N HIS A 99 9.11 13.98 0.82
CA HIS A 99 9.08 15.17 -0.04
C HIS A 99 10.11 15.19 -1.19
N GLN A 100 10.63 14.02 -1.57
CA GLN A 100 11.60 13.84 -2.67
C GLN A 100 11.01 13.10 -3.88
N GLY A 101 9.69 12.81 -3.89
CA GLY A 101 8.99 12.13 -4.99
C GLY A 101 8.84 10.61 -4.83
N TYR A 102 9.55 10.00 -3.88
CA TYR A 102 9.60 8.53 -3.73
C TYR A 102 8.24 7.85 -3.49
N ALA A 103 7.33 8.48 -2.74
CA ALA A 103 5.97 7.94 -2.54
C ALA A 103 5.20 7.86 -3.87
N GLY A 104 5.42 8.84 -4.76
CA GLY A 104 4.83 8.84 -6.09
C GLY A 104 5.44 7.80 -7.02
N GLU A 105 6.76 7.58 -6.94
CA GLU A 105 7.43 6.51 -7.68
C GLU A 105 6.91 5.12 -7.27
N LEU A 106 6.76 4.86 -5.97
CA LEU A 106 6.15 3.63 -5.45
C LEU A 106 4.71 3.45 -5.93
N MET A 107 3.89 4.49 -5.82
CA MET A 107 2.49 4.44 -6.29
C MET A 107 2.41 4.15 -7.79
N GLN A 108 3.23 4.81 -8.61
CA GLN A 108 3.27 4.55 -10.06
C GLN A 108 3.75 3.13 -10.36
N ALA A 109 4.74 2.62 -9.64
CA ALA A 109 5.21 1.25 -9.82
C ALA A 109 4.07 0.24 -9.56
N LEU A 110 3.31 0.40 -8.48
CA LEU A 110 2.19 -0.49 -8.18
C LEU A 110 1.02 -0.31 -9.16
N ILE A 111 0.72 0.92 -9.62
CA ILE A 111 -0.25 1.19 -10.70
C ILE A 111 0.13 0.40 -11.96
N GLU A 112 1.39 0.46 -12.38
CA GLU A 112 1.86 -0.24 -13.57
C GLU A 112 1.85 -1.75 -13.40
N THR A 113 2.17 -2.27 -12.20
CA THR A 113 1.97 -3.69 -11.88
C THR A 113 0.49 -4.07 -12.00
N ALA A 114 -0.42 -3.33 -11.40
CA ALA A 114 -1.86 -3.61 -11.45
C ALA A 114 -2.41 -3.58 -12.89
N LYS A 115 -1.97 -2.63 -13.73
CA LYS A 115 -2.35 -2.60 -15.15
C LYS A 115 -1.85 -3.82 -15.91
N LYS A 116 -0.58 -4.21 -15.72
CA LYS A 116 0.02 -5.39 -16.38
C LYS A 116 -0.70 -6.68 -16.00
N GLU A 117 -1.12 -6.78 -14.75
CA GLU A 117 -1.92 -7.90 -14.22
C GLU A 117 -3.41 -7.85 -14.63
N GLY A 118 -3.80 -6.91 -15.49
CA GLY A 118 -5.15 -6.82 -16.03
C GLY A 118 -6.22 -6.39 -15.02
N ARG A 119 -5.83 -5.70 -13.94
CA ARG A 119 -6.78 -5.18 -12.95
C ARG A 119 -7.67 -4.12 -13.60
N THR A 120 -8.88 -3.97 -13.07
CA THR A 120 -9.82 -2.90 -13.42
C THR A 120 -9.46 -1.57 -12.75
N GLY A 121 -8.77 -1.61 -11.60
CA GLY A 121 -8.42 -0.41 -10.87
C GLY A 121 -7.68 -0.67 -9.55
N MET A 122 -7.58 0.39 -8.76
CA MET A 122 -6.98 0.37 -7.43
C MET A 122 -7.85 1.04 -6.40
N VAL A 123 -7.77 0.57 -5.17
CA VAL A 123 -8.54 1.08 -4.02
C VAL A 123 -7.61 1.32 -2.85
N LEU A 124 -7.82 2.42 -2.13
CA LEU A 124 -7.10 2.70 -0.89
C LEU A 124 -7.96 3.53 0.05
N THR A 125 -7.56 3.55 1.32
CA THR A 125 -8.07 4.47 2.33
C THR A 125 -6.98 5.46 2.70
N CYS A 126 -7.34 6.73 2.92
CA CYS A 126 -6.36 7.74 3.31
C CYS A 126 -6.92 8.77 4.30
N LYS A 127 -6.03 9.46 5.02
CA LYS A 127 -6.42 10.62 5.84
C LYS A 127 -6.86 11.77 4.94
N LYS A 128 -7.79 12.60 5.42
CA LYS A 128 -8.33 13.75 4.68
C LYS A 128 -7.27 14.64 4.01
N HIS A 129 -6.15 14.92 4.69
CA HIS A 129 -5.10 15.79 4.18
C HIS A 129 -4.27 15.16 3.04
N LEU A 130 -4.38 13.84 2.83
CA LEU A 130 -3.70 13.11 1.76
C LEU A 130 -4.58 12.90 0.51
N VAL A 131 -5.87 13.23 0.56
CA VAL A 131 -6.78 13.10 -0.59
C VAL A 131 -6.20 13.76 -1.84
N GLY A 132 -5.74 15.02 -1.72
CA GLY A 132 -5.17 15.76 -2.83
C GLY A 132 -3.85 15.18 -3.37
N PHE A 133 -3.10 14.42 -2.56
CA PHE A 133 -1.93 13.68 -3.05
C PHE A 133 -2.36 12.53 -3.96
N TYR A 134 -3.34 11.72 -3.54
CA TYR A 134 -3.81 10.59 -4.34
C TYR A 134 -4.57 11.02 -5.60
N GLU A 135 -5.28 12.15 -5.57
CA GLU A 135 -5.95 12.71 -6.75
C GLU A 135 -4.98 13.02 -7.90
N GLN A 136 -3.70 13.28 -7.62
CA GLN A 136 -2.66 13.50 -8.66
C GLN A 136 -2.43 12.27 -9.55
N PHE A 137 -2.72 11.06 -9.04
CA PHE A 137 -2.63 9.81 -9.81
C PHE A 137 -3.95 9.44 -10.48
N GLY A 138 -5.00 10.26 -10.34
CA GLY A 138 -6.33 10.02 -10.89
C GLY A 138 -7.29 9.29 -9.95
N TYR A 139 -6.92 9.06 -8.68
CA TYR A 139 -7.86 8.54 -7.69
C TYR A 139 -9.00 9.53 -7.49
N ARG A 140 -10.20 9.01 -7.32
CA ARG A 140 -11.39 9.77 -6.94
C ARG A 140 -11.71 9.53 -5.48
N ASN A 141 -11.96 10.60 -4.74
CA ASN A 141 -12.51 10.51 -3.39
C ASN A 141 -13.97 10.04 -3.42
N MET A 142 -14.25 8.94 -2.74
CA MET A 142 -15.57 8.30 -2.66
C MET A 142 -16.32 8.66 -1.36
N GLY A 143 -15.72 9.47 -0.49
CA GLY A 143 -16.30 9.90 0.78
C GLY A 143 -15.64 9.25 1.98
N VAL A 144 -16.25 9.45 3.16
CA VAL A 144 -15.77 8.86 4.42
C VAL A 144 -15.92 7.34 4.35
N SER A 145 -14.83 6.65 4.68
CA SER A 145 -14.77 5.18 4.69
C SER A 145 -15.55 4.60 5.87
N ALA A 146 -16.06 3.39 5.70
CA ALA A 146 -16.59 2.59 6.80
C ALA A 146 -15.48 1.95 7.65
N SER A 147 -14.23 1.94 7.17
CA SER A 147 -13.07 1.45 7.90
C SER A 147 -12.83 2.27 9.15
N VAL A 148 -12.61 1.59 10.27
CA VAL A 148 -12.21 2.20 11.55
C VAL A 148 -10.80 1.78 11.95
N HIS A 149 -10.01 1.30 10.98
CA HIS A 149 -8.64 0.83 11.18
C HIS A 149 -7.82 1.87 11.96
N GLY A 150 -7.14 1.43 13.02
CA GLY A 150 -6.37 2.31 13.92
C GLY A 150 -7.16 3.41 14.63
N GLY A 151 -8.50 3.38 14.61
CA GLY A 151 -9.35 4.34 15.33
C GLY A 151 -9.44 5.74 14.72
N ALA A 152 -9.13 5.88 13.42
CA ALA A 152 -9.12 7.18 12.74
C ALA A 152 -10.21 7.30 11.67
N GLU A 153 -10.51 8.54 11.25
CA GLU A 153 -11.36 8.82 10.10
C GLU A 153 -10.56 8.69 8.79
N TRP A 154 -11.06 7.85 7.90
CA TRP A 154 -10.47 7.56 6.60
C TRP A 154 -11.41 7.97 5.45
N TYR A 155 -10.84 8.19 4.27
CA TYR A 155 -11.57 8.46 3.03
C TYR A 155 -11.27 7.36 2.02
N ASP A 156 -12.31 6.77 1.44
CA ASP A 156 -12.18 5.76 0.38
C ASP A 156 -11.76 6.45 -0.93
N MET A 157 -10.74 5.91 -1.58
CA MET A 157 -10.21 6.42 -2.83
C MET A 157 -10.24 5.31 -3.88
N LEU A 158 -10.78 5.61 -5.07
CA LEU A 158 -10.90 4.67 -6.19
C LEU A 158 -10.22 5.22 -7.44
N LEU A 159 -9.31 4.44 -8.01
CA LEU A 159 -8.73 4.67 -9.33
C LEU A 159 -9.24 3.58 -10.27
N CYS A 160 -9.85 3.95 -11.40
CA CYS A 160 -10.23 3.00 -12.45
C CYS A 160 -9.28 3.13 -13.64
N PHE A 161 -8.82 1.99 -14.17
CA PHE A 161 -8.09 1.95 -15.43
C PHE A 161 -9.10 1.91 -16.58
N ALA A 162 -8.84 2.71 -17.62
CA ALA A 162 -9.68 2.82 -18.81
C ALA A 162 -9.39 1.71 -19.82
#